data_AF-A0A839UIV7-F1
#
_entry.id   AF-A0A839UIV7-F1
#
_cell.length_a   1.000
_cell.length_b   1.000
_cell.length_c   1.000
_cell.angle_alpha   90.00
_cell.angle_beta   90.00
_cell.angle_gamma   90.00
#
_symmetry.space_group_name_H-M   'P 1'
#
loop_
_entity.id
_entity.type
_entity.pdbx_description
1 polymer ?
#
loop_
_entity_poly.entity_id
_entity_poly.type
_entity_poly.pdbx_seq_one_letter_code
_entity_poly.pdbx_strand_id
1 'polypeptide(L)'
;MSQYTFPVTPQLNAISEFLSEAHARIQQNFTTINPVVGINQQMRASGIPADVITIDCLTSNRRILIILHDSTPDVARYQFGKRDRDPEKAYREIALNALTADQLYQWMGEYFSE
;
A
#
# COMPACT_ATOMS: atom_id res chain seq x y z
N MET A 1 -3.93 -21.85 16.45
CA MET A 1 -4.56 -21.00 15.41
C MET A 1 -3.67 -21.09 14.19
N SER A 2 -4.12 -21.75 13.12
CA SER A 2 -3.32 -21.90 11.90
C SER A 2 -3.05 -20.52 11.31
N GLN A 3 -1.79 -20.10 11.30
CA GLN A 3 -1.36 -18.94 10.53
C GLN A 3 -1.48 -19.35 9.05
N TYR A 4 -2.59 -18.98 8.41
CA TYR A 4 -2.69 -19.12 6.97
C TYR A 4 -1.69 -18.15 6.34
N THR A 5 -0.54 -18.69 5.93
CA THR A 5 0.41 -17.99 5.07
C THR A 5 -0.06 -18.22 3.64
N PHE A 6 -0.66 -17.20 3.02
CA PHE A 6 -1.00 -17.26 1.59
C PHE A 6 0.28 -17.08 0.76
N PRO A 7 0.35 -17.66 -0.45
CA PRO A 7 1.49 -17.45 -1.32
C PRO A 7 1.61 -15.96 -1.65
N VAL A 8 2.86 -15.47 -1.71
CA VAL A 8 3.16 -14.13 -2.22
C VAL A 8 2.88 -14.12 -3.72
N THR A 9 2.02 -13.21 -4.16
CA THR A 9 1.72 -13.04 -5.59
C THR A 9 2.82 -12.26 -6.31
N PRO A 10 2.99 -12.41 -7.63
CA PRO A 10 3.93 -11.61 -8.40
C PRO A 10 3.73 -10.10 -8.22
N GLN A 11 2.47 -9.65 -8.18
CA GLN A 11 2.13 -8.25 -7.94
C GLN A 11 2.58 -7.80 -6.55
N LEU A 12 2.29 -8.59 -5.51
CA LEU A 12 2.68 -8.26 -4.14
C LEU A 12 4.20 -8.23 -3.99
N ASN A 13 4.93 -9.16 -4.62
CA ASN A 13 6.39 -9.16 -4.59
C ASN A 13 6.96 -7.89 -5.23
N ALA A 14 6.53 -7.56 -6.45
CA ALA A 14 7.00 -6.37 -7.17
C ALA A 14 6.74 -5.07 -6.39
N ILE A 15 5.54 -4.91 -5.84
CA ILE A 15 5.19 -3.72 -5.06
C ILE A 15 5.96 -3.67 -3.74
N SER A 16 6.26 -4.82 -3.11
CA SER A 16 7.04 -4.87 -1.87
C SER A 16 8.49 -4.41 -2.08
N GLU A 17 9.09 -4.73 -3.22
CA GLU A 17 10.43 -4.25 -3.60
C GLU A 17 10.42 -2.72 -3.77
N PHE A 18 9.46 -2.17 -4.53
CA PHE A 18 9.32 -0.73 -4.72
C PHE A 18 8.99 0.04 -3.44
N LEU A 19 8.15 -0.53 -2.56
CA LEU A 19 7.86 0.05 -1.26
C LEU A 19 9.10 0.12 -0.38
N SER A 20 9.92 -0.92 -0.39
CA SER A 20 11.17 -0.95 0.38
C SER A 20 12.14 0.15 -0.06
N GLU A 21 12.30 0.34 -1.37
CA GLU A 21 13.13 1.41 -1.93
C GLU A 21 12.56 2.80 -1.59
N ALA A 22 11.26 3.02 -1.84
CA ALA A 22 10.61 4.29 -1.59
C ALA A 22 10.64 4.67 -0.11
N HIS A 23 10.44 3.68 0.78
CA HIS A 23 10.51 3.85 2.23
C HIS A 23 11.90 4.29 2.68
N ALA A 24 12.95 3.62 2.18
CA ALA A 24 14.34 4.01 2.48
C ALA A 24 14.64 5.45 2.05
N ARG A 25 14.13 5.88 0.88
CA ARG A 25 14.26 7.26 0.40
C ARG A 25 13.47 8.26 1.25
N ILE A 26 12.27 7.90 1.72
CA ILE A 26 11.52 8.75 2.65
C ILE A 26 12.29 8.97 3.95
N GLN A 27 12.82 7.90 4.54
CA GLN A 27 13.61 7.99 5.78
C GLN A 27 14.88 8.86 5.64
N GLN A 28 15.47 8.89 4.45
CA GLN A 28 16.63 9.74 4.16
C GLN A 28 16.24 11.21 3.96
N ASN A 29 15.12 11.47 3.29
CA ASN A 29 14.77 12.81 2.80
C ASN A 29 13.83 13.59 3.74
N PHE A 30 13.15 12.90 4.67
CA PHE A 30 12.17 13.50 5.57
C PHE A 30 12.45 13.12 7.02
N THR A 31 12.55 14.11 7.89
CA THR A 31 12.78 13.89 9.34
C THR A 31 11.49 13.59 10.11
N THR A 32 10.33 13.98 9.58
CA THR A 32 9.03 13.91 10.27
C THR A 32 8.07 12.88 9.67
N ILE A 33 8.33 12.43 8.43
CA ILE A 33 7.53 11.37 7.78
C ILE A 33 8.14 10.03 8.15
N ASN A 34 7.41 9.26 8.97
CA ASN A 34 7.79 7.91 9.34
C ASN A 34 6.66 6.94 8.93
N PRO A 35 6.68 6.43 7.68
CA PRO A 35 5.64 5.53 7.20
C PRO A 35 5.84 4.11 7.74
N VAL A 36 4.73 3.46 8.10
CA VAL A 36 4.66 2.05 8.49
C VAL A 36 3.88 1.29 7.43
N VAL A 37 4.53 0.32 6.79
CA VAL A 37 3.91 -0.53 5.77
C VAL A 37 3.33 -1.78 6.43
N GLY A 38 2.08 -2.09 6.10
CA GLY A 38 1.39 -3.31 6.52
C GLY A 38 0.82 -4.05 5.32
N ILE A 39 0.95 -5.37 5.31
CA ILE A 39 0.35 -6.26 4.30
C ILE A 39 -0.68 -7.13 5.00
N ASN A 40 -1.89 -7.19 4.45
CA ASN A 40 -3.00 -7.94 4.98
C ASN A 40 -3.61 -8.83 3.89
N GLN A 41 -3.56 -10.15 4.12
CA GLN A 41 -4.09 -11.17 3.22
C GLN A 41 -5.38 -11.81 3.75
N GLN A 42 -6.03 -11.20 4.76
CA GLN A 42 -7.26 -11.72 5.37
C GLN A 42 -8.40 -11.83 4.37
N MET A 43 -8.42 -10.98 3.33
CA MET A 43 -9.38 -11.09 2.23
C MET A 43 -9.30 -12.48 1.57
N ARG A 44 -8.09 -13.02 1.38
CA ARG A 44 -7.89 -14.38 0.85
C ARG A 44 -8.48 -15.44 1.77
N ALA A 45 -8.29 -15.29 3.08
CA ALA A 45 -8.90 -16.18 4.08
C ALA A 45 -10.43 -16.14 4.08
N SER A 46 -11.02 -15.02 3.64
CA SER A 46 -12.46 -14.85 3.45
C SER A 46 -12.94 -15.20 2.04
N GLY A 47 -12.11 -15.83 1.20
CA GLY A 47 -12.47 -16.27 -0.15
C GLY A 47 -12.40 -15.18 -1.22
N ILE A 48 -11.89 -13.99 -0.90
CA ILE A 48 -11.68 -12.91 -1.85
C ILE A 48 -10.19 -12.90 -2.25
N PRO A 49 -9.84 -13.22 -3.50
CA PRO A 49 -8.44 -13.34 -3.93
C PRO A 49 -7.82 -11.95 -4.14
N ALA A 50 -7.45 -11.31 -3.03
CA ALA A 50 -6.86 -9.98 -3.00
C ALA A 50 -5.92 -9.79 -1.81
N ASP A 51 -4.89 -8.97 -2.01
CA ASP A 51 -3.99 -8.49 -0.97
C ASP A 51 -4.26 -7.01 -0.71
N VAL A 52 -4.22 -6.62 0.56
CA VAL A 52 -4.34 -5.21 0.98
C VAL A 52 -3.00 -4.74 1.53
N ILE A 53 -2.54 -3.60 1.06
CA ILE A 53 -1.34 -2.93 1.55
C ILE A 53 -1.76 -1.58 2.15
N THR A 54 -1.31 -1.31 3.37
CA THR A 54 -1.48 -0.01 4.04
C THR A 54 -0.13 0.64 4.25
N ILE A 55 -0.02 1.93 3.94
CA ILE A 55 1.12 2.77 4.31
C ILE A 55 0.59 3.85 5.25
N ASP A 56 1.01 3.78 6.51
CA ASP A 56 0.49 4.61 7.58
C ASP A 56 1.53 5.60 8.06
N CYS A 57 1.19 6.89 8.12
CA CYS A 57 2.01 7.88 8.83
C CYS A 57 1.33 8.27 10.14
N LEU A 58 1.97 7.92 11.27
CA LEU A 58 1.44 8.23 12.60
C LEU A 58 1.37 9.75 12.84
N THR A 59 2.42 10.48 12.43
CA THR A 59 2.56 11.93 12.66
C THR A 59 1.42 12.73 12.02
N SER A 60 1.05 12.41 10.78
CA SER A 60 -0.01 13.12 10.05
C SER A 60 -1.40 12.48 10.18
N ASN A 61 -1.51 11.33 10.85
CA ASN A 61 -2.75 10.53 10.94
C ASN A 61 -3.33 10.15 9.55
N ARG A 62 -2.46 9.94 8.57
CA ARG A 62 -2.81 9.66 7.17
C ARG A 62 -2.43 8.24 6.76
N ARG A 63 -3.16 7.70 5.79
CA ARG A 63 -3.03 6.35 5.22
C ARG A 63 -3.11 6.39 3.71
N ILE A 64 -2.21 5.65 3.06
CA ILE A 64 -2.37 5.22 1.66
C ILE A 64 -2.77 3.75 1.70
N LEU A 65 -3.90 3.42 1.08
CA LEU A 65 -4.41 2.06 0.96
C LEU A 65 -4.24 1.60 -0.48
N ILE A 66 -3.72 0.40 -0.70
CA ILE A 66 -3.57 -0.23 -2.01
C ILE A 66 -4.18 -1.62 -1.95
N ILE A 67 -4.93 -2.01 -2.97
CA ILE A 67 -5.55 -3.33 -3.10
C ILE A 67 -5.11 -3.94 -4.43
N LEU A 68 -4.59 -5.17 -4.35
CA LEU A 68 -4.19 -5.98 -5.49
C LEU A 68 -5.17 -7.14 -5.63
N HIS A 69 -5.90 -7.20 -6.73
CA HIS A 69 -6.83 -8.30 -7.03
C HIS A 69 -6.22 -9.28 -8.03
N ASP A 70 -6.39 -10.57 -7.80
CA ASP A 70 -5.89 -11.61 -8.72
C ASP A 70 -6.60 -11.56 -10.09
N SER A 71 -7.85 -11.10 -10.13
CA SER A 71 -8.63 -10.99 -11.37
C SER A 71 -8.24 -9.82 -12.26
N THR A 72 -7.46 -8.86 -11.74
CA THR A 72 -6.99 -7.68 -12.47
C THR A 72 -5.51 -7.44 -12.17
N PRO A 73 -4.62 -8.36 -12.59
CA PRO A 73 -3.22 -8.36 -12.15
C PRO A 73 -2.44 -7.12 -12.60
N ASP A 74 -2.87 -6.46 -13.67
CA ASP A 74 -2.20 -5.28 -14.23
C ASP A 74 -2.68 -3.95 -13.63
N VAL A 75 -3.58 -3.99 -12.63
CA VAL A 75 -4.18 -2.80 -12.01
C VAL A 75 -4.12 -2.90 -10.49
N ALA A 76 -3.65 -1.82 -9.86
CA ALA A 76 -3.79 -1.61 -8.44
C ALA A 76 -4.91 -0.61 -8.17
N ARG A 77 -5.78 -0.92 -7.20
CA ARG A 77 -6.74 0.04 -6.66
C ARG A 77 -6.13 0.73 -5.47
N TYR A 78 -6.36 2.02 -5.31
CA TYR A 78 -5.81 2.77 -4.19
C TYR A 78 -6.72 3.89 -3.69
N GLN A 79 -6.45 4.31 -2.47
CA GLN A 79 -7.14 5.43 -1.83
C GLN A 79 -6.20 6.14 -0.85
N PHE A 80 -6.34 7.46 -0.77
CA PHE A 80 -5.73 8.28 0.25
C PHE A 80 -6.77 8.61 1.31
N GLY A 81 -6.48 8.34 2.58
CA GLY A 81 -7.43 8.52 3.68
C GLY A 81 -6.76 8.75 5.02
N LYS A 82 -7.56 8.76 6.09
CA LYS A 82 -7.06 8.85 7.46
C LYS A 82 -7.00 7.47 8.10
N ARG A 83 -6.08 7.30 9.06
CA ARG A 83 -5.88 6.00 9.75
C ARG A 83 -7.03 5.65 10.69
N ASP A 84 -7.73 6.67 11.18
CA ASP A 84 -8.83 6.58 12.14
C ASP A 84 -10.22 6.56 11.48
N ARG A 85 -10.27 6.40 10.16
CA ARG A 85 -11.52 6.34 9.39
C ARG A 85 -11.53 5.12 8.50
N ASP A 86 -12.72 4.60 8.27
CA ASP A 86 -12.93 3.56 7.28
C ASP A 86 -12.59 4.08 5.87
N PRO A 87 -12.10 3.20 4.98
CA PRO A 87 -11.94 3.54 3.57
C PRO A 87 -13.27 3.97 2.95
N GLU A 88 -13.23 4.94 2.04
CA GLU A 88 -14.41 5.30 1.26
C GLU A 88 -14.72 4.21 0.23
N LYS A 89 -15.95 4.19 -0.29
CA LYS A 89 -16.39 3.20 -1.29
C LYS A 89 -15.68 3.36 -2.64
N ALA A 90 -15.25 4.57 -2.98
CA ALA A 90 -14.63 4.89 -4.26
C ALA A 90 -13.11 4.70 -4.19
N TYR A 91 -12.59 3.83 -5.05
CA TYR A 91 -11.17 3.63 -5.25
C TYR A 91 -10.73 4.25 -6.57
N ARG A 92 -9.51 4.78 -6.57
CA ARG A 92 -8.81 5.14 -7.80
C ARG A 92 -8.08 3.91 -8.32
N GLU A 93 -7.76 3.91 -9.60
CA GLU A 93 -7.00 2.83 -10.24
C GLU A 93 -5.71 3.41 -10.83
N ILE A 94 -4.64 2.62 -10.74
CA ILE A 94 -3.36 2.87 -11.39
C ILE A 94 -2.89 1.57 -12.06
N ALA A 95 -2.32 1.68 -13.26
CA ALA A 95 -1.67 0.53 -13.89
C ALA A 95 -0.51 0.05 -13.00
N LEU A 96 -0.38 -1.25 -12.81
CA LEU A 96 0.62 -1.81 -11.89
C LEU A 96 2.05 -1.41 -12.31
N ASN A 97 2.32 -1.31 -13.62
CA ASN A 97 3.60 -0.87 -14.15
C ASN A 97 3.92 0.62 -13.91
N ALA A 98 2.90 1.44 -13.60
CA ALA A 98 3.07 2.84 -13.23
C ALA A 98 3.23 3.02 -11.70
N LEU A 99 2.94 1.99 -10.90
CA LEU A 99 3.12 1.99 -9.45
C LEU A 99 4.56 1.63 -9.09
N THR A 100 5.50 2.53 -9.40
CA THR A 100 6.94 2.37 -9.19
C THR A 100 7.40 2.88 -7.83
N ALA A 101 8.68 2.65 -7.49
CA ALA A 101 9.29 3.23 -6.28
C ALA A 101 9.22 4.77 -6.29
N ASP A 102 9.43 5.41 -7.44
CA ASP A 102 9.29 6.86 -7.59
C ASP A 102 7.86 7.34 -7.33
N GLN A 103 6.86 6.63 -7.86
CA GLN A 103 5.46 7.01 -7.65
C GLN A 103 5.05 6.87 -6.18
N LEU A 104 5.48 5.79 -5.52
CA LEU A 104 5.24 5.54 -4.11
C LEU A 104 5.96 6.57 -3.23
N TYR A 105 7.21 6.90 -3.56
CA TYR A 105 7.97 7.96 -2.89
C TYR A 105 7.26 9.31 -3.00
N GLN A 106 6.80 9.69 -4.20
CA GLN A 106 6.04 10.91 -4.41
C GLN A 106 4.74 10.93 -3.59
N TRP A 107 3.95 9.85 -3.64
CA TRP A 107 2.72 9.77 -2.86
C TRP A 107 2.96 9.91 -1.36
N MET A 108 3.96 9.22 -0.81
CA MET A 108 4.31 9.32 0.60
C MET A 108 4.78 10.74 0.97
N GLY A 109 5.66 11.31 0.16
CA GLY A 109 6.21 12.64 0.41
C GLY A 109 5.16 13.73 0.34
N GLU A 110 4.32 13.74 -0.69
CA GLU A 110 3.26 14.74 -0.87
C GLU A 110 2.14 14.54 0.15
N TYR A 111 1.57 13.34 0.22
CA TYR A 111 0.36 13.13 1.01
C TYR A 111 0.60 13.22 2.51
N PHE A 112 1.75 12.78 3.01
CA PHE A 112 2.04 12.82 4.45
C PHE A 112 2.65 14.12 4.94
N SER A 113 3.07 15.02 4.04
CA SER A 113 3.57 16.35 4.39
C SER A 113 2.47 17.40 4.60
N GLU A 114 1.24 17.11 4.16
CA GLU A 114 0.06 17.95 4.39
C GLU A 114 -0.55 17.79 5.78
#